data_AF-A0A8T0Z884-F1
#
_entry.id   AF-A0A8T0Z884-F1
#
_cell.length_a   1.000
_cell.length_b   1.000
_cell.length_c   1.000
_cell.angle_alpha   90.00
_cell.angle_beta   90.00
_cell.angle_gamma   90.00
#
_symmetry.space_group_name_H-M   'P 1'
#
loop_
_entity.id
_entity.type
_entity.pdbx_description
1 polymer ?
#
loop_
_entity_poly.entity_id
_entity_poly.type
_entity_poly.pdbx_seq_one_letter_code
_entity_poly.pdbx_strand_id
1 'polypeptide(L)'
;MEKELENGRLGDVKLMWCKEFRDPFPPADWFYDKTKSGGAIVEKDCHHFDIFNWMIQAKPVRVFASGGQHVMKQGEPNRIQNSYSHYPTKEISDTSIVDHAFITIDYDNGSKANLGLCMYLKPRNLMGEGLEIGLIGENGGQMVARNDKTID
;
A
#
# COMPACT_ATOMS: atom_id res chain seq x y z
N MET A 1 -1.68 16.14 6.21
CA MET A 1 -0.90 15.48 7.28
C MET A 1 0.38 16.24 7.53
N GLU A 2 1.20 16.51 6.52
CA GLU A 2 2.44 17.31 6.65
C GLU A 2 2.25 18.63 7.40
N LYS A 3 1.31 19.49 6.99
CA LYS A 3 1.00 20.75 7.69
C LYS A 3 0.70 20.58 9.19
N GLU A 4 0.07 19.49 9.58
CA GLU A 4 -0.21 19.21 10.99
C GLU A 4 1.06 18.77 11.74
N LEU A 5 1.98 18.07 11.08
CA LEU A 5 3.29 17.75 11.63
C LEU A 5 4.15 19.01 11.79
N GLU A 6 4.13 19.93 10.82
CA GLU A 6 4.82 21.22 10.90
C GLU A 6 4.31 22.06 12.08
N ASN A 7 3.02 21.96 12.40
CA ASN A 7 2.42 22.58 13.58
C ASN A 7 2.75 21.87 14.91
N GLY A 8 3.59 20.82 14.88
CA GLY A 8 4.03 20.07 16.05
C GLY A 8 2.98 19.14 16.64
N ARG A 9 1.91 18.81 15.90
CA ARG A 9 0.77 18.02 16.43
C ARG A 9 1.20 16.66 16.99
N LEU A 10 2.23 16.04 16.42
CA LEU A 10 2.74 14.71 16.83
C LEU A 10 4.16 14.73 17.44
N GLY A 11 4.89 15.84 17.36
CA GLY A 11 6.35 15.79 17.51
C GLY A 11 6.97 14.87 16.44
N ASP A 12 8.05 14.18 16.77
CA ASP A 12 8.64 13.17 15.88
C ASP A 12 7.67 12.00 15.65
N VAL A 13 7.49 11.58 14.39
CA VAL A 13 6.72 10.38 14.05
C VAL A 13 7.52 9.12 14.41
N LYS A 14 6.96 8.26 15.28
CA LYS A 14 7.61 7.03 15.75
C LYS A 14 7.00 5.76 15.17
N LEU A 15 5.71 5.75 14.86
CA LEU A 15 5.05 4.62 14.22
C LEU A 15 4.19 5.10 13.06
N MET A 16 4.26 4.38 11.94
CA MET A 16 3.36 4.57 10.80
C MET A 16 2.80 3.26 10.28
N TRP A 17 1.65 3.35 9.63
CA TRP A 17 1.13 2.25 8.85
C TRP A 17 0.41 2.73 7.61
N CYS A 18 0.35 1.85 6.62
CA CYS A 18 -0.51 1.97 5.47
C CYS A 18 -1.25 0.63 5.27
N LYS A 19 -2.55 0.72 5.05
CA LYS A 19 -3.38 -0.37 4.58
C LYS A 19 -3.87 0.04 3.21
N GLU A 20 -3.35 -0.58 2.15
CA GLU A 20 -3.82 -0.42 0.78
C GLU A 20 -4.51 -1.70 0.33
N PHE A 21 -5.79 -1.81 0.66
CA PHE A 21 -6.62 -2.93 0.26
C PHE A 21 -7.61 -2.48 -0.80
N ARG A 22 -7.44 -3.00 -2.01
CA ARG A 22 -8.18 -2.55 -3.19
C ARG A 22 -8.37 -3.66 -4.21
N ASP A 23 -9.09 -3.32 -5.26
CA ASP A 23 -9.20 -4.18 -6.43
C ASP A 23 -7.87 -4.24 -7.22
N PRO A 24 -7.72 -5.24 -8.12
CA PRO A 24 -6.49 -5.44 -8.87
C PRO A 24 -6.06 -4.22 -9.68
N PHE A 25 -4.87 -4.29 -10.28
CA PHE A 25 -4.44 -3.32 -11.29
C PHE A 25 -5.42 -3.23 -12.47
N PRO A 26 -5.31 -2.17 -13.29
CA PRO A 26 -6.02 -2.12 -14.56
C PRO A 26 -5.76 -3.40 -15.39
N PRO A 27 -6.78 -3.98 -16.06
CA PRO A 27 -6.66 -5.17 -16.90
C PRO A 27 -5.81 -4.98 -18.17
N ALA A 28 -4.53 -4.67 -18.00
CA ALA A 28 -3.50 -4.62 -19.01
C ALA A 28 -2.31 -5.50 -18.59
N ASP A 29 -1.84 -6.35 -19.50
CA ASP A 29 -0.92 -7.46 -19.18
C ASP A 29 0.39 -7.00 -18.53
N TRP A 30 0.86 -5.81 -18.90
CA TRP A 30 2.13 -5.29 -18.40
C TRP A 30 2.11 -5.01 -16.89
N PHE A 31 0.96 -4.72 -16.29
CA PHE A 31 0.85 -4.58 -14.83
C PHE A 31 1.13 -5.90 -14.10
N TYR A 32 0.76 -7.02 -14.74
CA TYR A 32 0.85 -8.38 -14.19
C TYR A 32 2.16 -9.10 -14.53
N ASP A 33 2.98 -8.47 -15.37
CA ASP A 33 4.31 -8.92 -15.74
C ASP A 33 5.37 -8.16 -14.93
N LYS A 34 5.94 -8.83 -13.91
CA LYS A 34 6.97 -8.28 -13.03
C LYS A 34 8.20 -7.79 -13.79
N THR A 35 8.50 -8.33 -14.98
CA THR A 35 9.63 -7.87 -15.79
C THR A 35 9.38 -6.50 -16.43
N LYS A 36 8.11 -6.09 -16.52
CA LYS A 36 7.69 -4.79 -17.06
C LYS A 36 7.34 -3.79 -15.95
N SER A 37 6.57 -4.21 -14.95
CA SER A 37 6.09 -3.33 -13.87
C SER A 37 7.00 -3.29 -12.63
N GLY A 38 7.95 -4.21 -12.50
CA GLY A 38 8.67 -4.44 -11.24
C GLY A 38 7.84 -5.17 -10.17
N GLY A 39 6.55 -5.41 -10.45
CA GLY A 39 5.60 -6.10 -9.58
C GLY A 39 4.81 -5.16 -8.66
N ALA A 40 3.82 -5.71 -7.95
CA ALA A 40 2.86 -4.90 -7.19
C ALA A 40 3.53 -3.97 -6.17
N ILE A 41 4.55 -4.45 -5.45
CA ILE A 41 5.25 -3.65 -4.44
C ILE A 41 5.99 -2.46 -5.05
N VAL A 42 6.58 -2.63 -6.24
CA VAL A 42 7.31 -1.54 -6.92
C VAL A 42 6.34 -0.58 -7.59
N GLU A 43 5.37 -1.11 -8.34
CA GLU A 43 4.43 -0.30 -9.13
C GLU A 43 3.46 0.49 -8.24
N LYS A 44 2.97 -0.12 -7.15
CA LYS A 44 1.92 0.48 -6.32
C LYS A 44 2.45 1.05 -5.01
N ASP A 45 3.31 0.31 -4.33
CA ASP A 45 3.67 0.62 -2.94
C ASP A 45 4.92 1.49 -2.79
N CYS A 46 5.66 1.74 -3.88
CA CYS A 46 6.82 2.63 -3.84
C CYS A 46 6.49 4.01 -3.25
N HIS A 47 5.32 4.55 -3.59
CA HIS A 47 4.84 5.83 -3.07
C HIS A 47 4.52 5.76 -1.57
N HIS A 48 4.04 4.63 -1.05
CA HIS A 48 3.79 4.46 0.39
C HIS A 48 5.10 4.42 1.18
N PHE A 49 6.14 3.75 0.66
CA PHE A 49 7.46 3.77 1.28
C PHE A 49 8.08 5.15 1.28
N ASP A 50 7.91 5.90 0.19
CA ASP A 50 8.39 7.29 0.12
C ASP A 50 7.67 8.19 1.13
N ILE A 51 6.34 8.05 1.25
CA ILE A 51 5.56 8.75 2.29
C ILE A 51 6.05 8.39 3.69
N PHE A 52 6.35 7.11 3.98
CA PHE A 52 6.90 6.74 5.28
C PHE A 52 8.25 7.41 5.53
N ASN A 53 9.16 7.39 4.55
CA ASN A 53 10.47 8.04 4.69
C ASN A 53 10.33 9.55 4.89
N TRP A 54 9.44 10.19 4.13
CA TRP A 54 9.18 11.63 4.23
C TRP A 54 8.57 12.00 5.57
N MET A 55 7.65 11.22 6.12
CA MET A 55 6.99 11.57 7.38
C MET A 55 7.82 11.18 8.62
N ILE A 56 8.61 10.11 8.54
CA ILE A 56 9.48 9.64 9.64
C ILE A 56 10.81 10.40 9.67
N GLN A 57 11.26 10.97 8.55
CA GLN A 57 12.52 11.73 8.45
C GLN A 57 13.76 10.94 8.89
N ALA A 58 13.77 9.63 8.62
CA ALA A 58 14.89 8.75 8.94
C ALA A 58 15.12 7.70 7.85
N LYS A 59 16.25 6.98 7.91
CA LYS A 59 16.61 6.00 6.89
C LYS A 59 16.12 4.60 7.27
N PRO A 60 15.48 3.85 6.36
CA PRO A 60 15.16 2.45 6.60
C PRO A 60 16.45 1.63 6.68
N VAL A 61 16.55 0.75 7.68
CA VAL A 61 17.73 -0.09 7.93
C VAL A 61 17.43 -1.58 7.86
N ARG A 62 16.16 -1.98 7.99
CA ARG A 62 15.75 -3.38 7.88
C ARG A 62 14.32 -3.48 7.34
N VAL A 63 14.09 -4.48 6.50
CA VAL A 63 12.76 -4.81 5.99
C VAL A 63 12.51 -6.29 6.22
N PHE A 64 11.31 -6.62 6.70
CA PHE A 64 10.77 -7.97 6.71
C PHE A 64 9.45 -7.97 5.93
N ALA A 65 9.30 -8.91 5.00
CA ALA A 65 8.12 -9.01 4.16
C ALA A 65 7.65 -10.46 4.05
N SER A 66 6.34 -10.65 4.04
CA SER A 66 5.67 -11.91 3.74
C SER A 66 4.50 -11.65 2.82
N GLY A 67 4.39 -12.37 1.72
CA GLY A 67 3.34 -12.19 0.72
C GLY A 67 3.41 -13.27 -0.37
N GLY A 68 2.52 -13.19 -1.35
CA GLY A 68 2.45 -14.20 -2.40
C GLY A 68 1.22 -14.04 -3.30
N GLN A 69 0.70 -15.18 -3.76
CA GLN A 69 -0.50 -15.29 -4.59
C GLN A 69 -1.53 -16.15 -3.87
N HIS A 70 -2.66 -15.55 -3.48
CA HIS A 70 -3.79 -16.30 -2.91
C HIS A 70 -4.92 -16.49 -3.92
N VAL A 71 -5.20 -15.47 -4.73
CA VAL A 71 -6.35 -15.40 -5.65
C VAL A 71 -5.89 -15.28 -7.10
N MET A 72 -4.93 -14.38 -7.38
CA MET A 72 -4.37 -14.21 -8.72
C MET A 72 -3.19 -15.14 -8.91
N LYS A 73 -3.45 -16.34 -9.44
CA LYS A 73 -2.46 -17.40 -9.54
C LYS A 73 -1.82 -17.45 -10.92
N GLN A 74 -0.49 -17.53 -10.94
CA GLN A 74 0.28 -17.76 -12.15
C GLN A 74 -0.19 -19.02 -12.89
N GLY A 75 -0.50 -18.88 -14.18
CA GLY A 75 -0.90 -19.97 -15.06
C GLY A 75 -2.38 -20.34 -14.99
N GLU A 76 -3.16 -19.73 -14.09
CA GLU A 76 -4.62 -19.93 -14.01
C GLU A 76 -5.37 -18.74 -14.66
N PRO A 77 -6.53 -18.94 -15.29
CA PRO A 77 -7.32 -17.84 -15.83
C PRO A 77 -7.87 -16.93 -14.71
N ASN A 78 -7.33 -15.72 -14.60
CA ASN A 78 -7.78 -14.73 -13.61
C ASN A 78 -8.67 -13.69 -14.28
N ARG A 79 -9.95 -13.60 -13.89
CA ARG A 79 -10.87 -12.54 -14.35
C ARG A 79 -10.56 -11.23 -13.64
N ILE A 80 -9.85 -10.33 -14.32
CA ILE A 80 -9.41 -9.04 -13.79
C ILE A 80 -10.41 -7.94 -14.13
N GLN A 81 -10.83 -7.22 -13.10
CA GLN A 81 -11.63 -6.01 -13.18
C GLN A 81 -11.08 -4.97 -12.22
N ASN A 82 -11.02 -3.72 -12.67
CA ASN A 82 -10.57 -2.60 -11.85
C ASN A 82 -11.58 -1.45 -11.95
N SER A 83 -11.93 -0.86 -10.82
CA SER A 83 -12.90 0.23 -10.71
C SER A 83 -12.30 1.63 -10.79
N TYR A 84 -10.97 1.73 -10.79
CA TYR A 84 -10.22 2.98 -10.88
C TYR A 84 -9.76 3.31 -12.31
N SER A 85 -10.17 2.52 -13.31
CA SER A 85 -9.70 2.67 -14.68
C SER A 85 -10.81 2.39 -15.70
N HIS A 86 -10.54 2.77 -16.95
CA HIS A 86 -11.47 2.59 -18.07
C HIS A 86 -11.27 1.28 -18.83
N TYR A 87 -10.33 0.43 -18.41
CA TYR A 87 -10.05 -0.82 -19.11
C TYR A 87 -11.22 -1.81 -18.94
N PRO A 88 -11.65 -2.49 -20.03
CA PRO A 88 -12.67 -3.52 -19.91
C PRO A 88 -12.14 -4.71 -19.11
N THR A 89 -13.04 -5.45 -18.47
CA THR A 89 -12.68 -6.70 -17.80
C THR A 89 -11.95 -7.64 -18.76
N LYS A 90 -10.85 -8.24 -18.30
CA LYS A 90 -10.00 -9.13 -19.10
C LYS A 90 -9.62 -10.36 -18.29
N GLU A 91 -9.48 -11.49 -18.96
CA GLU A 91 -8.86 -12.68 -18.39
C GLU A 91 -7.35 -12.64 -18.60
N ILE A 92 -6.58 -12.81 -17.53
CA ILE A 92 -5.11 -12.79 -17.56
C ILE A 92 -4.60 -14.02 -16.83
N SER A 93 -3.83 -14.86 -17.52
CA SER A 93 -3.25 -16.08 -16.92
C SER A 93 -1.77 -15.95 -16.57
N ASP A 94 -1.08 -15.04 -17.23
CA ASP A 94 0.31 -14.74 -16.91
C ASP A 94 0.37 -13.63 -15.85
N THR A 95 0.53 -14.04 -14.59
CA THR A 95 0.53 -13.14 -13.43
C THR A 95 1.73 -13.46 -12.55
N SER A 96 2.82 -12.72 -12.72
CA SER A 96 4.08 -12.95 -11.97
C SER A 96 4.23 -12.03 -10.74
N ILE A 97 3.21 -11.23 -10.45
CA ILE A 97 3.17 -10.30 -9.32
C ILE A 97 2.55 -10.94 -8.08
N VAL A 98 2.88 -10.43 -6.89
CA VAL A 98 2.15 -10.75 -5.66
C VAL A 98 0.78 -10.07 -5.67
N ASP A 99 -0.22 -10.71 -5.06
CA ASP A 99 -1.57 -10.17 -4.89
C ASP A 99 -1.88 -9.72 -3.45
N HIS A 100 -1.00 -10.07 -2.51
CA HIS A 100 -1.02 -9.57 -1.13
C HIS A 100 0.38 -9.59 -0.52
N ALA A 101 0.59 -8.73 0.47
CA ALA A 101 1.77 -8.75 1.32
C ALA A 101 1.54 -8.01 2.64
N PHE A 102 2.30 -8.38 3.67
CA PHE A 102 2.59 -7.54 4.82
C PHE A 102 4.08 -7.26 4.87
N ILE A 103 4.45 -5.99 5.09
CA ILE A 103 5.81 -5.49 5.03
C ILE A 103 6.07 -4.61 6.25
N THR A 104 7.08 -4.94 7.04
CA THR A 104 7.52 -4.15 8.20
C THR A 104 8.89 -3.55 7.92
N ILE A 105 9.06 -2.29 8.26
CA ILE A 105 10.27 -1.49 8.03
C ILE A 105 10.75 -0.95 9.38
N ASP A 106 12.02 -1.19 9.69
CA ASP A 106 12.70 -0.55 10.82
C ASP A 106 13.60 0.59 10.31
N TYR A 107 13.59 1.70 11.05
CA TYR A 107 14.38 2.90 10.77
C TYR A 107 15.57 3.05 11.74
N ASP A 108 16.59 3.79 11.33
CA ASP A 108 17.82 4.05 12.11
C ASP A 108 17.57 4.82 13.42
N ASN A 109 16.55 5.67 13.46
CA ASN A 109 16.11 6.37 14.67
C ASN A 109 15.20 5.53 15.59
N GLY A 110 15.01 4.24 15.29
CA GLY A 110 14.18 3.31 16.05
C GLY A 110 12.69 3.33 15.69
N SER A 111 12.23 4.27 14.86
CA SER A 111 10.86 4.31 14.34
C SER A 111 10.54 3.07 13.50
N LYS A 112 9.24 2.79 13.30
CA LYS A 112 8.76 1.66 12.50
C LYS A 112 7.63 2.06 11.58
N ALA A 113 7.60 1.42 10.41
CA ALA A 113 6.46 1.49 9.51
C ALA A 113 5.96 0.07 9.16
N ASN A 114 4.67 -0.05 8.88
CA ASN A 114 4.08 -1.28 8.36
C ASN A 114 3.17 -1.00 7.16
N LEU A 115 3.25 -1.84 6.14
CA LEU A 115 2.38 -1.78 4.98
C LEU A 115 1.65 -3.11 4.82
N GLY A 116 0.33 -3.04 4.69
CA GLY A 116 -0.51 -4.14 4.24
C GLY A 116 -1.01 -3.88 2.82
N LEU A 117 -0.75 -4.80 1.92
CA LEU A 117 -1.24 -4.80 0.53
C LEU A 117 -2.26 -5.92 0.32
N CYS A 118 -3.36 -5.59 -0.34
CA CYS A 118 -4.28 -6.55 -0.93
C CYS A 118 -4.78 -6.02 -2.29
N MET A 119 -4.60 -6.82 -3.33
CA MET A 119 -4.92 -6.48 -4.73
C MET A 119 -6.03 -7.35 -5.31
N TYR A 120 -6.84 -8.00 -4.48
CA TYR A 120 -7.92 -8.88 -4.93
C TYR A 120 -9.27 -8.55 -4.27
N LEU A 121 -9.44 -7.37 -3.68
CA LEU A 121 -10.76 -6.96 -3.23
C LEU A 121 -11.69 -6.74 -4.43
N LYS A 122 -12.98 -6.98 -4.21
CA LYS A 122 -13.98 -6.62 -5.22
C LYS A 122 -14.14 -5.09 -5.28
N PRO A 123 -14.41 -4.52 -6.47
CA PRO A 123 -14.88 -3.15 -6.63
C PRO A 123 -15.98 -2.80 -5.62
N ARG A 124 -15.87 -1.64 -4.97
CA ARG A 124 -16.73 -1.25 -3.82
C ARG A 124 -16.68 -2.30 -2.72
N ASN A 125 -15.52 -2.37 -2.06
CA ASN A 125 -15.37 -3.23 -0.89
C ASN A 125 -16.49 -2.95 0.13
N LEU A 126 -16.88 -3.98 0.90
CA LEU A 126 -18.10 -3.95 1.73
C LEU A 126 -18.15 -2.76 2.72
N MET A 127 -16.98 -2.25 3.10
CA MET A 127 -16.84 -1.21 4.13
C MET A 127 -16.61 0.19 3.54
N GLY A 128 -16.42 0.30 2.22
CA GLY A 128 -16.02 1.55 1.57
C GLY A 128 -14.67 2.10 2.05
N GLU A 129 -13.83 1.31 2.72
CA GLU A 129 -12.54 1.71 3.31
C GLU A 129 -11.42 0.83 2.75
N GLY A 130 -10.67 1.35 1.77
CA GLY A 130 -9.59 0.63 1.09
C GLY A 130 -8.19 1.10 1.48
N LEU A 131 -7.99 2.43 1.42
CA LEU A 131 -6.75 3.10 1.75
C LEU A 131 -6.86 3.77 3.13
N GLU A 132 -5.93 3.44 4.02
CA GLU A 132 -5.70 4.13 5.29
C GLU A 132 -4.20 4.37 5.48
N ILE A 133 -3.84 5.59 5.88
CA ILE A 133 -2.48 5.93 6.34
C ILE A 133 -2.60 6.47 7.76
N GLY A 134 -1.84 5.91 8.70
CA GLY A 134 -1.85 6.35 10.09
C GLY A 134 -0.45 6.60 10.64
N LEU A 135 -0.40 7.48 11.64
CA LEU A 135 0.81 7.97 12.28
C LEU A 135 0.59 8.07 13.79
N ILE A 136 1.60 7.70 14.57
CA ILE A 136 1.69 7.98 16.00
C ILE A 136 3.01 8.70 16.29
N GLY A 137 2.88 9.82 16.98
CA GLY A 137 3.99 10.66 17.42
C GLY A 137 4.62 10.21 18.72
N GLU A 138 5.82 10.70 19.01
CA GLU A 138 6.48 10.51 20.30
C GLU A 138 5.69 11.10 21.48
N ASN A 139 4.85 12.10 21.21
CA ASN A 139 3.96 12.69 22.19
C ASN A 139 2.70 11.83 22.47
N GLY A 140 2.58 10.66 21.84
CA GLY A 140 1.43 9.76 21.96
C GLY A 140 0.20 10.19 21.15
N GLY A 141 0.28 11.28 20.40
CA GLY A 141 -0.76 11.74 19.50
C GLY A 141 -0.91 10.80 18.29
N GLN A 142 -2.11 10.77 17.71
CA GLN A 142 -2.44 9.94 16.56
C GLN A 142 -3.08 10.79 15.46
N MET A 143 -2.74 10.48 14.21
CA MET A 143 -3.44 10.97 13.02
C MET A 143 -3.74 9.80 12.08
N VAL A 144 -4.91 9.82 11.46
CA VAL A 144 -5.33 8.80 10.49
C VAL A 144 -6.01 9.50 9.31
N ALA A 145 -5.61 9.14 8.09
CA ALA A 145 -6.26 9.55 6.86
C ALA A 145 -6.93 8.34 6.20
N ARG A 146 -8.20 8.47 5.79
CA ARG A 146 -8.98 7.44 5.11
C ARG A 146 -9.63 7.97 3.85
N ASN A 147 -9.83 7.11 2.84
CA ASN A 147 -10.73 7.37 1.70
C ASN A 147 -10.46 8.61 0.85
N ASP A 148 -9.21 9.07 0.73
CA ASP A 148 -8.86 10.35 0.08
C ASP A 148 -9.68 11.55 0.58
N LYS A 149 -10.36 11.40 1.73
CA LYS A 149 -11.17 12.41 2.38
C LYS A 149 -10.48 12.84 3.66
N THR A 150 -10.59 14.13 3.92
CA THR A 150 -9.83 14.90 4.90
C THR A 150 -9.83 14.30 6.31
N ILE A 151 -8.72 14.54 7.02
CA ILE A 151 -8.47 14.24 8.43
C ILE A 151 -9.55 14.90 9.30
N ASP A 152 -10.19 14.14 10.19
CA ASP A 152 -11.12 14.65 11.21
C ASP A 152 -10.39 15.46 12.31
#